data_AF-A0A8J2RKB6-F1
#
_entry.id   AF-A0A8J2RKB6-F1
#
_cell.length_a   1.000
_cell.length_b   1.000
_cell.length_c   1.000
_cell.angle_alpha   90.00
_cell.angle_beta   90.00
_cell.angle_gamma   90.00
#
_symmetry.space_group_name_H-M   'P 1'
#
loop_
_entity.id
_entity.type
_entity.pdbx_description
1 polymer ?
#
loop_
_entity_poly.entity_id
_entity_poly.type
_entity_poly.pdbx_seq_one_letter_code
_entity_poly.pdbx_strand_id
1 'polypeptide(L)'
;MTCLSLVIIHGAGLIHRFNSFPTRVQLDVSYRQGIPLPAVTICPLHRFDVDRLKNLWLQTMGSIDTPLNSTEQYYQLADIIPIEELWSKIAYWDTEALFPMCYVGRGNHCKSVGIFQTVWTPSGTCFTYTSNLSTLSGHFNGLYLRLNISHKLNESKDFHQWKVSIHEVGVSPWLTSSQNYMEISSHYKNFPNRSRGGTYKSQYMYTRLRPKEFIRVNHQYQPCQSNSDAWSQSSCEMKCVEQAVISVTSCRLPYMVASSKLVPYCNRSFSVRQTEALVVQLTSENRNKLQCNCVETCTKIVYTYESESYNSDVDYNRIKIFYETALWVTVREMFSYSWIKLMCDTGNIFCLLLGVSVLSFFEMFVFFYDKMTISLCSIYQ
;
A
#
# COMPACT_ATOMS: atom_id res chain seq x y z
N MET A 1 59.74 3.11 0.39
CA MET A 1 58.98 2.50 -0.73
C MET A 1 57.88 1.57 -0.24
N THR A 2 58.17 0.61 0.64
CA THR A 2 57.17 -0.32 1.21
C THR A 2 55.97 0.36 1.89
N CYS A 3 56.18 1.38 2.73
CA CYS A 3 55.08 2.12 3.36
C CYS A 3 54.19 2.85 2.35
N LEU A 4 54.79 3.43 1.31
CA LEU A 4 54.04 4.11 0.23
C LEU A 4 53.18 3.10 -0.55
N SER A 5 53.72 1.93 -0.86
CA SER A 5 52.98 0.85 -1.53
C SER A 5 51.79 0.37 -0.69
N LEU A 6 51.97 0.25 0.63
CA LEU A 6 50.89 -0.12 1.55
C LEU A 6 49.80 0.95 1.61
N VAL A 7 50.17 2.24 1.66
CA VAL A 7 49.19 3.36 1.61
C VAL A 7 48.35 3.28 0.33
N ILE A 8 48.97 3.04 -0.82
CA ILE A 8 48.25 2.95 -2.11
C ILE A 8 47.27 1.77 -2.10
N ILE A 9 47.72 0.58 -1.67
CA ILE A 9 46.88 -0.62 -1.64
C ILE A 9 45.69 -0.44 -0.68
N HIS A 10 45.94 0.01 0.55
CA HIS A 10 44.89 0.22 1.53
C HIS A 10 43.96 1.36 1.14
N GLY A 11 44.49 2.46 0.60
CA GLY A 11 43.71 3.59 0.11
C GLY A 11 42.77 3.19 -1.03
N ALA A 12 43.26 2.41 -2.01
CA ALA A 12 42.42 1.86 -3.07
C ALA A 12 41.29 0.96 -2.51
N GLY A 13 41.59 0.15 -1.48
CA GLY A 13 40.59 -0.66 -0.78
C GLY A 13 39.51 0.16 -0.07
N LEU A 14 39.89 1.28 0.58
CA LEU A 14 38.93 2.18 1.22
C LEU A 14 38.03 2.90 0.20
N ILE A 15 38.61 3.36 -0.91
CA ILE A 15 37.84 4.01 -2.00
C ILE A 15 36.87 3.01 -2.62
N HIS A 16 37.31 1.78 -2.89
CA HIS A 16 36.44 0.73 -3.40
C HIS A 16 35.28 0.43 -2.44
N ARG A 17 35.56 0.34 -1.12
CA ARG A 17 34.54 0.14 -0.09
C ARG A 17 33.58 1.32 0.03
N PHE A 18 34.05 2.55 -0.16
CA PHE A 18 33.18 3.72 -0.18
C PHE A 18 32.25 3.69 -1.41
N ASN A 19 32.80 3.39 -2.58
CA ASN A 19 32.06 3.30 -3.84
C ASN A 19 31.12 2.08 -3.92
N SER A 20 31.26 1.09 -3.04
CA SER A 20 30.30 -0.01 -2.92
C SER A 20 29.04 0.38 -2.12
N PHE A 21 28.93 1.63 -1.65
CA PHE A 21 27.79 2.17 -0.88
C PHE A 21 27.25 1.23 0.20
N PRO A 22 28.10 0.68 1.09
CA PRO A 22 27.68 -0.36 2.01
C PRO A 22 26.71 0.22 3.04
N THR A 23 25.53 -0.37 3.19
CA THR A 23 24.53 0.06 4.19
C THR A 23 24.48 -0.89 5.38
N ARG A 24 23.92 -0.35 6.47
CA ARG A 24 23.54 -1.09 7.66
C ARG A 24 22.13 -0.69 8.06
N VAL A 25 21.47 -1.56 8.81
CA VAL A 25 20.14 -1.29 9.36
C VAL A 25 20.29 -0.88 10.82
N GLN A 26 19.65 0.21 11.19
CA GLN A 26 19.43 0.63 12.56
C GLN A 26 17.95 0.43 12.91
N LEU A 27 17.70 -0.27 14.00
CA LEU A 27 16.37 -0.43 14.58
C LEU A 27 16.23 0.56 15.72
N ASP A 28 15.18 1.38 15.67
CA ASP A 28 14.76 2.25 16.75
C ASP A 28 13.35 1.84 17.20
N VAL A 29 13.14 1.75 18.50
CA VAL A 29 11.86 1.36 19.10
C VAL A 29 11.48 2.43 20.08
N SER A 30 10.46 3.21 19.71
CA SER A 30 9.96 4.32 20.52
C SER A 30 8.57 4.03 21.04
N TYR A 31 8.23 4.58 22.20
CA TYR A 31 6.87 4.55 22.73
C TYR A 31 6.13 5.81 22.31
N ARG A 32 4.99 5.68 21.62
CA ARG A 32 4.17 6.83 21.21
C ARG A 32 2.92 6.93 22.07
N GLN A 33 2.63 8.14 22.58
CA GLN A 33 1.40 8.42 23.36
C GLN A 33 0.15 8.58 22.49
N GLY A 34 0.25 8.30 21.20
CA GLY A 34 -0.84 8.26 20.23
C GLY A 34 -0.32 7.82 18.88
N ILE A 35 -1.03 6.90 18.23
CA ILE A 35 -0.68 6.35 16.92
C ILE A 35 -1.82 6.68 15.94
N PRO A 36 -1.54 7.39 14.84
CA PRO A 36 -2.56 7.72 13.85
C PRO A 36 -3.15 6.43 13.26
N LEU A 37 -4.48 6.34 13.21
CA LEU A 37 -5.15 5.17 12.65
C LEU A 37 -4.81 5.04 11.14
N PRO A 38 -4.54 3.83 10.62
CA PRO A 38 -4.36 3.65 9.20
C PRO A 38 -5.68 3.89 8.45
N ALA A 39 -5.59 4.05 7.13
CA ALA A 39 -6.77 3.96 6.30
C ALA A 39 -7.28 2.51 6.27
N VAL A 40 -8.58 2.34 6.44
CA VAL A 40 -9.25 1.03 6.43
C VAL A 40 -10.26 1.01 5.30
N THR A 41 -9.99 0.26 4.24
CA THR A 41 -10.92 0.09 3.13
C THR A 41 -11.72 -1.20 3.30
N ILE A 42 -13.04 -1.10 3.11
CA ILE A 42 -13.99 -2.18 3.32
C ILE A 42 -14.82 -2.34 2.06
N CYS A 43 -14.78 -3.54 1.48
CA CYS A 43 -15.49 -3.91 0.27
C CYS A 43 -16.45 -5.06 0.59
N PRO A 44 -17.74 -4.96 0.26
CA PRO A 44 -18.61 -6.13 0.17
C PRO A 44 -18.05 -7.13 -0.86
N LEU A 45 -18.27 -8.43 -0.67
CA LEU A 45 -17.84 -9.43 -1.66
C LEU A 45 -18.64 -9.31 -2.97
N HIS A 46 -19.95 -9.06 -2.85
CA HIS A 46 -20.76 -8.71 -4.00
C HIS A 46 -20.36 -7.32 -4.49
N ARG A 47 -19.97 -7.25 -5.76
CA ARG A 47 -19.48 -6.03 -6.40
C ARG A 47 -20.45 -4.85 -6.31
N PHE A 48 -21.74 -5.16 -6.31
CA PHE A 48 -22.84 -4.22 -6.34
C PHE A 48 -23.95 -4.68 -5.39
N ASP A 49 -24.86 -3.77 -5.09
CA ASP A 49 -26.08 -4.10 -4.36
C ASP A 49 -26.99 -4.91 -5.29
N VAL A 50 -27.16 -6.19 -4.96
CA VAL A 50 -27.88 -7.16 -5.79
C VAL A 50 -29.37 -6.81 -5.90
N ASP A 51 -29.97 -6.25 -4.85
CA ASP A 51 -31.37 -5.84 -4.88
C ASP A 51 -31.56 -4.62 -5.77
N ARG A 52 -30.64 -3.64 -5.71
CA ARG A 52 -30.64 -2.49 -6.62
C ARG A 52 -30.43 -2.91 -8.07
N LEU A 53 -29.50 -3.81 -8.33
CA LEU A 53 -29.24 -4.36 -9.66
C LEU A 53 -30.50 -5.03 -10.22
N LYS A 54 -31.12 -5.91 -9.43
CA LYS A 54 -32.35 -6.61 -9.81
C LYS A 54 -33.49 -5.63 -10.10
N ASN A 55 -33.69 -4.64 -9.23
CA ASN A 55 -34.74 -3.64 -9.41
C ASN A 55 -34.52 -2.80 -10.67
N LEU A 56 -33.28 -2.38 -10.94
CA LEU A 56 -32.92 -1.63 -12.15
C LEU A 56 -33.11 -2.50 -13.41
N TRP A 57 -32.74 -3.78 -13.35
CA TRP A 57 -32.94 -4.72 -14.45
C TRP A 57 -34.42 -4.91 -14.77
N LEU A 58 -35.27 -5.13 -13.75
CA LEU A 58 -36.72 -5.27 -13.92
C LEU A 58 -37.36 -4.00 -14.51
N GLN A 59 -36.91 -2.82 -14.10
CA GLN A 59 -37.39 -1.54 -14.63
C GLN A 59 -36.99 -1.32 -16.10
N THR A 60 -35.81 -1.82 -16.51
CA THR A 60 -35.25 -1.56 -17.84
C THR A 60 -35.67 -2.60 -18.87
N MET A 61 -35.69 -3.89 -18.49
CA MET A 61 -35.92 -5.02 -19.40
C MET A 61 -37.35 -5.57 -19.36
N GLY A 62 -38.15 -5.18 -18.37
CA GLY A 62 -39.46 -5.77 -18.10
C GLY A 62 -39.36 -7.15 -17.44
N SER A 63 -40.50 -7.70 -17.01
CA SER A 63 -40.58 -9.02 -16.37
C SER A 63 -40.37 -10.14 -17.40
N ILE A 64 -39.12 -10.38 -17.80
CA ILE A 64 -38.76 -11.54 -18.62
C ILE A 64 -38.66 -12.78 -17.71
N ASP A 65 -39.36 -13.86 -18.08
CA ASP A 65 -39.62 -15.08 -17.31
C ASP A 65 -38.39 -15.96 -16.97
N THR A 66 -37.16 -15.50 -17.18
CA THR A 66 -35.95 -16.28 -16.83
C THR A 66 -35.15 -15.60 -15.73
N PRO A 67 -34.92 -16.27 -14.58
CA PRO A 67 -34.05 -15.73 -13.54
C PRO A 67 -32.61 -15.79 -14.03
N LEU A 68 -32.15 -14.71 -14.66
CA LEU A 68 -30.74 -14.48 -14.95
C LEU A 68 -29.97 -14.30 -13.64
N ASN A 69 -28.75 -14.85 -13.58
CA ASN A 69 -27.84 -14.55 -12.48
C ASN A 69 -27.46 -13.05 -12.50
N SER A 70 -27.19 -12.48 -11.33
CA SER A 70 -26.77 -11.08 -11.12
C SER A 70 -25.69 -10.62 -12.10
N THR A 71 -24.68 -11.45 -12.36
CA THR A 71 -23.61 -11.14 -13.33
C THR A 71 -24.13 -10.91 -14.75
N GLU A 72 -25.09 -11.71 -15.22
CA GLU A 72 -25.65 -11.54 -16.57
C GLU A 72 -26.60 -10.34 -16.64
N GLN A 73 -27.36 -10.08 -15.56
CA GLN A 73 -28.17 -8.86 -15.45
C GLN A 73 -27.30 -7.60 -15.58
N TYR A 74 -26.15 -7.57 -14.91
CA TYR A 74 -25.18 -6.49 -15.00
C TYR A 74 -24.68 -6.28 -16.44
N TYR A 75 -24.27 -7.34 -17.13
CA TYR A 75 -23.77 -7.22 -18.50
C TYR A 75 -24.85 -6.77 -19.47
N GLN A 76 -26.09 -7.28 -19.36
CA GLN A 76 -27.20 -6.83 -20.21
C GLN A 76 -27.51 -5.34 -20.00
N LEU A 77 -27.50 -4.87 -18.75
CA LEU A 77 -27.69 -3.44 -18.47
C LEU A 77 -26.55 -2.59 -19.04
N ALA A 78 -25.32 -3.11 -19.10
CA ALA A 78 -24.18 -2.40 -19.68
C ALA A 78 -24.26 -2.22 -21.21
N ASP A 79 -25.18 -2.90 -21.90
CA ASP A 79 -25.47 -2.65 -23.32
C ASP A 79 -26.46 -1.47 -23.53
N ILE A 80 -27.17 -1.05 -22.47
CA ILE A 80 -28.25 -0.07 -22.55
C ILE A 80 -27.88 1.22 -21.80
N ILE A 81 -27.24 1.07 -20.64
CA ILE A 81 -26.90 2.16 -19.72
C ILE A 81 -25.38 2.36 -19.76
N PRO A 82 -24.88 3.59 -19.94
CA PRO A 82 -23.45 3.89 -19.85
C PRO A 82 -22.85 3.34 -18.55
N ILE A 83 -21.70 2.67 -18.64
CA ILE A 83 -21.16 1.88 -17.52
C ILE A 83 -20.89 2.71 -16.25
N GLU A 84 -20.50 3.98 -16.40
CA GLU A 84 -20.32 4.90 -15.27
C GLU A 84 -21.64 5.18 -14.54
N GLU A 85 -22.70 5.46 -15.28
CA GLU A 85 -24.05 5.65 -14.72
C GLU A 85 -24.56 4.35 -14.09
N LEU A 86 -24.38 3.22 -14.77
CA LEU A 86 -24.79 1.91 -14.27
C LEU A 86 -24.17 1.65 -12.90
N TRP A 87 -22.85 1.84 -12.75
CA TRP A 87 -22.16 1.67 -11.48
C TRP A 87 -22.70 2.59 -10.39
N SER A 88 -22.99 3.85 -10.71
CA SER A 88 -23.56 4.79 -9.74
C SER A 88 -24.95 4.33 -9.22
N LYS A 89 -25.76 3.71 -10.06
CA LYS A 89 -27.12 3.25 -9.72
C LYS A 89 -27.13 1.97 -8.90
N ILE A 90 -26.21 1.04 -9.19
CA ILE A 90 -26.14 -0.27 -8.52
C ILE A 90 -25.13 -0.30 -7.37
N ALA A 91 -24.39 0.80 -7.15
CA ALA A 91 -23.47 0.94 -6.04
C ALA A 91 -24.19 0.88 -4.68
N TYR A 92 -23.46 0.35 -3.70
CA TYR A 92 -23.79 0.59 -2.30
C TYR A 92 -23.58 2.07 -1.98
N TRP A 93 -24.53 2.68 -1.30
CA TRP A 93 -24.51 4.12 -1.03
C TRP A 93 -24.75 4.45 0.44
N ASP A 94 -25.59 3.67 1.11
CA ASP A 94 -25.96 3.89 2.49
C ASP A 94 -24.94 3.27 3.46
N THR A 95 -23.90 4.05 3.77
CA THR A 95 -22.89 3.66 4.76
C THR A 95 -23.48 3.43 6.16
N GLU A 96 -24.62 4.02 6.50
CA GLU A 96 -25.25 3.84 7.81
C GLU A 96 -25.95 2.48 7.90
N ALA A 97 -26.63 2.09 6.83
CA ALA A 97 -27.22 0.75 6.72
C ALA A 97 -26.15 -0.34 6.69
N LEU A 98 -25.02 -0.09 6.02
CA LEU A 98 -23.90 -1.05 5.95
C LEU A 98 -23.09 -1.12 7.25
N PHE A 99 -22.91 0.02 7.92
CA PHE A 99 -22.13 0.15 9.15
C PHE A 99 -22.98 0.69 10.31
N PRO A 100 -24.02 -0.04 10.74
CA PRO A 100 -25.00 0.44 11.73
C PRO A 100 -24.37 0.74 13.09
N MET A 101 -23.18 0.19 13.38
CA MET A 101 -22.38 0.59 14.53
C MET A 101 -20.95 0.83 14.10
N CYS A 102 -20.46 2.05 14.34
CA CYS A 102 -19.11 2.46 13.99
C CYS A 102 -18.54 3.35 15.10
N TYR A 103 -17.46 2.89 15.74
CA TYR A 103 -16.78 3.61 16.81
C TYR A 103 -15.27 3.61 16.61
N VAL A 104 -14.61 4.70 17.01
CA VAL A 104 -13.15 4.79 17.10
C VAL A 104 -12.76 5.20 18.51
N GLY A 105 -11.85 4.46 19.12
CA GLY A 105 -11.47 4.69 20.50
C GLY A 105 -12.59 4.35 21.49
N ARG A 106 -12.60 5.03 22.64
CA ARG A 106 -13.59 4.82 23.70
C ARG A 106 -14.92 5.50 23.39
N GLY A 107 -15.66 4.96 22.42
CA GLY A 107 -17.05 5.31 22.16
C GLY A 107 -17.28 6.55 21.29
N ASN A 108 -16.24 7.12 20.67
CA ASN A 108 -16.44 8.18 19.68
C ASN A 108 -17.04 7.58 18.41
N HIS A 109 -18.16 8.13 17.93
CA HIS A 109 -18.74 7.69 16.67
C HIS A 109 -17.82 8.02 15.49
N CYS A 110 -17.71 7.12 14.51
CA CYS A 110 -16.80 7.34 13.36
C CYS A 110 -17.06 8.64 12.61
N LYS A 111 -18.34 9.05 12.48
CA LYS A 111 -18.73 10.30 11.80
C LYS A 111 -18.22 11.56 12.49
N SER A 112 -17.91 11.52 13.79
CA SER A 112 -17.43 12.71 14.51
C SER A 112 -15.92 12.88 14.46
N VAL A 113 -15.17 11.83 14.12
CA VAL A 113 -13.70 11.83 14.18
C VAL A 113 -13.02 11.43 12.86
N GLY A 114 -13.80 11.04 11.86
CA GLY A 114 -13.30 10.58 10.58
C GLY A 114 -14.39 10.57 9.51
N ILE A 115 -14.02 10.11 8.33
CA ILE A 115 -14.88 10.09 7.15
C ILE A 115 -14.78 8.74 6.43
N PHE A 116 -15.91 8.28 5.90
CA PHE A 116 -15.94 7.21 4.91
C PHE A 116 -15.97 7.84 3.52
N GLN A 117 -14.99 7.50 2.70
CA GLN A 117 -14.95 7.88 1.29
C GLN A 117 -15.32 6.66 0.44
N THR A 118 -16.25 6.84 -0.50
CA THR A 118 -16.58 5.81 -1.47
C THR A 118 -15.48 5.70 -2.53
N VAL A 119 -14.99 4.50 -2.76
CA VAL A 119 -13.94 4.22 -3.74
C VAL A 119 -14.38 3.05 -4.61
N TRP A 120 -14.28 3.20 -5.93
CA TRP A 120 -14.56 2.11 -6.87
C TRP A 120 -13.30 1.30 -7.11
N THR A 121 -13.44 -0.02 -7.08
CA THR A 121 -12.38 -1.00 -7.32
C THR A 121 -12.92 -2.12 -8.23
N PRO A 122 -12.10 -3.09 -8.68
CA PRO A 122 -12.56 -4.30 -9.36
C PRO A 122 -13.49 -5.12 -8.47
N SER A 123 -13.28 -5.08 -7.15
CA SER A 123 -14.20 -5.67 -6.16
C SER A 123 -15.51 -4.90 -6.04
N GLY A 124 -15.67 -3.77 -6.73
CA GLY A 124 -16.90 -2.99 -6.78
C GLY A 124 -16.86 -1.74 -5.93
N THR A 125 -17.99 -1.43 -5.30
CA THR A 125 -18.09 -0.24 -4.44
C THR A 125 -17.53 -0.55 -3.05
N CYS A 126 -16.42 0.11 -2.70
CA CYS A 126 -15.77 0.00 -1.41
C CYS A 126 -15.83 1.32 -0.64
N PHE A 127 -15.52 1.26 0.65
CA PHE A 127 -15.54 2.40 1.56
C PHE A 127 -14.23 2.49 2.34
N THR A 128 -13.50 3.59 2.16
CA THR A 128 -12.25 3.86 2.87
C THR A 128 -12.53 4.77 4.05
N TYR A 129 -12.33 4.25 5.26
CA TYR A 129 -12.36 5.05 6.48
C TYR A 129 -10.99 5.68 6.74
N THR A 130 -11.00 7.00 6.98
CA THR A 130 -9.82 7.75 7.41
C THR A 130 -10.19 8.63 8.61
N SER A 131 -9.23 8.82 9.52
CA SER A 131 -9.43 9.64 10.71
C SER A 131 -8.14 10.37 11.06
N ASN A 132 -8.25 11.62 11.49
CA ASN A 132 -7.12 12.40 11.99
C ASN A 132 -6.82 12.10 13.47
N LEU A 133 -7.62 11.24 14.11
CA LEU A 133 -7.45 10.90 15.51
C LEU A 133 -6.28 9.94 15.71
N SER A 134 -5.39 10.30 16.62
CA SER A 134 -4.39 9.37 17.14
C SER A 134 -5.01 8.50 18.23
N THR A 135 -4.80 7.20 18.11
CA THR A 135 -5.36 6.17 18.99
C THR A 135 -4.31 5.65 19.97
N LEU A 136 -4.74 5.29 21.17
CA LEU A 136 -3.89 4.55 22.11
C LEU A 136 -3.84 3.07 21.72
N SER A 137 -2.88 2.32 22.27
CA SER A 137 -2.85 0.88 22.11
C SER A 137 -3.95 0.17 22.91
N GLY A 138 -4.27 -1.05 22.51
CA GLY A 138 -5.18 -1.93 23.21
C GLY A 138 -6.57 -2.01 22.59
N HIS A 139 -7.28 -3.06 22.97
CA HIS A 139 -8.54 -3.46 22.37
C HIS A 139 -9.59 -2.34 22.33
N PHE A 140 -9.70 -1.48 23.34
CA PHE A 140 -10.77 -0.45 23.38
C PHE A 140 -10.45 0.84 22.62
N ASN A 141 -9.26 0.94 22.05
CA ASN A 141 -8.76 2.21 21.53
C ASN A 141 -8.71 2.27 19.99
N GLY A 142 -9.10 1.21 19.28
CA GLY A 142 -9.08 1.14 17.81
C GLY A 142 -10.43 1.41 17.14
N LEU A 143 -10.54 0.99 15.88
CA LEU A 143 -11.77 1.03 15.07
C LEU A 143 -12.63 -0.21 15.35
N TYR A 144 -13.91 0.01 15.57
CA TYR A 144 -14.91 -1.04 15.76
C TYR A 144 -16.06 -0.83 14.78
N LEU A 145 -16.40 -1.89 14.06
CA LEU A 145 -17.44 -1.89 13.04
C LEU A 145 -18.35 -3.09 13.23
N ARG A 146 -19.65 -2.84 13.13
CA ARG A 146 -20.65 -3.85 12.84
C ARG A 146 -20.98 -3.74 11.36
N LEU A 147 -20.82 -4.83 10.63
CA LEU A 147 -21.06 -4.90 9.20
C LEU A 147 -22.38 -5.62 8.94
N ASN A 148 -23.20 -5.01 8.09
CA ASN A 148 -24.49 -5.55 7.71
C ASN A 148 -24.62 -5.53 6.19
N ILE A 149 -25.07 -6.63 5.61
CA ILE A 149 -25.36 -6.71 4.17
C ILE A 149 -26.86 -6.46 3.98
N SER A 150 -27.21 -5.59 3.04
CA SER A 150 -28.59 -5.16 2.79
C SER A 150 -29.51 -6.31 2.34
N HIS A 151 -28.96 -7.32 1.67
CA HIS A 151 -29.70 -8.43 1.07
C HIS A 151 -29.48 -9.76 1.79
N LYS A 152 -30.44 -10.68 1.63
CA LYS A 152 -30.33 -12.05 2.17
C LYS A 152 -29.30 -12.85 1.36
N LEU A 153 -28.30 -13.38 2.05
CA LEU A 153 -27.27 -14.22 1.44
C LEU A 153 -27.79 -15.63 1.16
N ASN A 154 -27.27 -16.25 0.10
CA ASN A 154 -27.54 -17.66 -0.16
C ASN A 154 -26.53 -18.50 0.62
N GLU A 155 -26.99 -19.07 1.73
CA GLU A 155 -26.19 -19.81 2.72
C GLU A 155 -25.36 -20.98 2.13
N SER A 156 -25.68 -21.44 0.92
CA SER A 156 -25.00 -22.55 0.24
C SER A 156 -23.83 -22.14 -0.66
N LYS A 157 -23.72 -20.86 -1.05
CA LYS A 157 -22.73 -20.39 -2.05
C LYS A 157 -21.85 -19.23 -1.58
N ASP A 158 -22.30 -18.46 -0.59
CA ASP A 158 -21.63 -17.22 -0.19
C ASP A 158 -20.76 -17.44 1.07
N PHE A 159 -19.50 -17.84 0.86
CA PHE A 159 -18.57 -18.19 1.96
C PHE A 159 -17.81 -17.00 2.57
N HIS A 160 -17.81 -15.84 1.91
CA HIS A 160 -17.15 -14.62 2.35
C HIS A 160 -18.08 -13.43 2.19
N GLN A 161 -18.08 -12.50 3.15
CA GLN A 161 -18.99 -11.35 3.10
C GLN A 161 -18.28 -10.04 2.83
N TRP A 162 -17.11 -9.84 3.44
CA TRP A 162 -16.40 -8.58 3.41
C TRP A 162 -14.92 -8.79 3.19
N LYS A 163 -14.32 -7.92 2.39
CA LYS A 163 -12.88 -7.77 2.24
C LYS A 163 -12.48 -6.46 2.90
N VAL A 164 -11.54 -6.54 3.83
CA VAL A 164 -10.98 -5.40 4.55
C VAL A 164 -9.52 -5.28 4.22
N SER A 165 -9.11 -4.11 3.75
CA SER A 165 -7.70 -3.77 3.57
C SER A 165 -7.27 -2.63 4.46
N ILE A 166 -6.06 -2.77 5.02
CA ILE A 166 -5.42 -1.73 5.83
C ILE A 166 -4.20 -1.21 5.09
N HIS A 167 -4.12 0.11 4.97
CA HIS A 167 -3.11 0.79 4.20
C HIS A 167 -2.79 2.18 4.76
N GLU A 168 -1.73 2.78 4.26
CA GLU A 168 -1.39 4.17 4.56
C GLU A 168 -2.44 5.13 3.99
N VAL A 169 -2.64 6.26 4.67
CA VAL A 169 -3.60 7.29 4.26
C VAL A 169 -3.15 7.91 2.93
N GLY A 170 -4.09 8.18 2.02
CA GLY A 170 -3.80 8.72 0.69
C GLY A 170 -3.36 7.67 -0.34
N VAL A 171 -3.19 6.42 0.07
CA VAL A 171 -2.84 5.32 -0.83
C VAL A 171 -4.11 4.64 -1.35
N SER A 172 -4.20 4.39 -2.65
CA SER A 172 -5.37 3.76 -3.25
C SER A 172 -5.52 2.28 -2.86
N PRO A 173 -6.73 1.82 -2.53
CA PRO A 173 -7.00 0.44 -2.17
C PRO A 173 -7.17 -0.50 -3.37
N TRP A 174 -7.06 -0.04 -4.61
CA TRP A 174 -7.34 -0.87 -5.79
C TRP A 174 -6.44 -2.12 -5.85
N LEU A 175 -5.13 -1.98 -5.66
CA LEU A 175 -4.17 -3.08 -5.74
C LEU A 175 -3.82 -3.63 -4.35
N THR A 176 -4.83 -4.12 -3.61
CA THR A 176 -4.63 -4.74 -2.28
C THR A 176 -3.72 -5.97 -2.29
N SER A 177 -3.35 -6.52 -3.45
CA SER A 177 -2.43 -7.67 -3.52
C SER A 177 -0.95 -7.27 -3.55
N SER A 178 -0.59 -5.97 -3.54
CA SER A 178 0.81 -5.60 -3.31
C SER A 178 1.24 -6.06 -1.92
N GLN A 179 2.45 -6.59 -1.78
CA GLN A 179 3.02 -7.09 -0.51
C GLN A 179 3.01 -6.04 0.62
N ASN A 180 2.68 -4.78 0.30
CA ASN A 180 2.59 -3.67 1.22
C ASN A 180 1.18 -3.47 1.83
N TYR A 181 0.17 -4.24 1.40
CA TYR A 181 -1.19 -4.16 1.92
C TYR A 181 -1.56 -5.38 2.72
N MET A 182 -2.30 -5.11 3.79
CA MET A 182 -2.95 -6.16 4.56
C MET A 182 -4.34 -6.37 4.00
N GLU A 183 -4.68 -7.61 3.65
CA GLU A 183 -6.03 -7.99 3.22
C GLU A 183 -6.57 -9.07 4.14
N ILE A 184 -7.77 -8.84 4.68
CA ILE A 184 -8.50 -9.86 5.42
C ILE A 184 -9.88 -10.02 4.82
N SER A 185 -10.34 -11.25 4.68
CA SER A 185 -11.73 -11.54 4.37
C SER A 185 -12.45 -12.05 5.61
N SER A 186 -13.68 -11.56 5.83
CA SER A 186 -14.60 -12.19 6.77
C SER A 186 -15.32 -13.36 6.10
N HIS A 187 -15.49 -14.44 6.84
CA HIS A 187 -16.17 -15.64 6.39
C HIS A 187 -17.60 -15.71 6.91
N TYR A 188 -18.50 -16.21 6.07
CA TYR A 188 -19.82 -16.70 6.45
C TYR A 188 -19.78 -18.21 6.23
N LYS A 189 -19.85 -19.00 7.31
CA LYS A 189 -19.88 -20.45 7.21
C LYS A 189 -20.92 -21.00 8.18
N ASN A 190 -21.87 -21.76 7.64
CA ASN A 190 -22.70 -22.69 8.40
C ASN A 190 -21.82 -23.85 8.91
N PHE A 191 -21.19 -23.67 10.07
CA PHE A 191 -20.47 -24.77 10.73
C PHE A 191 -21.47 -25.59 11.56
N PRO A 192 -21.63 -26.90 11.30
CA PRO A 192 -22.44 -27.76 12.15
C PRO A 192 -21.75 -27.91 13.52
N ASN A 193 -22.42 -27.47 14.57
CA ASN A 193 -21.93 -27.62 15.93
C ASN A 193 -22.09 -29.08 16.38
N ARG A 194 -20.99 -29.85 16.38
CA ARG A 194 -20.98 -31.28 16.76
C ARG A 194 -21.51 -31.56 18.17
N SER A 195 -21.63 -30.55 19.03
CA SER A 195 -22.00 -30.74 20.44
C SER A 195 -23.35 -30.14 20.84
N ARG A 196 -23.98 -29.29 20.01
CA ARG A 196 -25.24 -28.59 20.37
C ARG A 196 -26.26 -28.41 19.25
N GLY A 197 -26.04 -28.96 18.05
CA GLY A 197 -27.05 -28.92 16.98
C GLY A 197 -27.36 -27.54 16.39
N GLY A 198 -26.57 -26.50 16.71
CA GLY A 198 -26.69 -25.16 16.13
C GLY A 198 -25.73 -24.92 14.95
N THR A 199 -26.07 -23.99 14.06
CA THR A 199 -25.23 -23.50 12.95
C THR A 199 -24.80 -22.07 13.23
N TYR A 200 -23.50 -21.78 13.24
CA TYR A 200 -23.02 -20.39 13.35
C TYR A 200 -23.24 -19.63 12.05
N LYS A 201 -23.59 -18.35 12.15
CA LYS A 201 -23.94 -17.50 11.00
C LYS A 201 -22.98 -16.35 10.75
N SER A 202 -22.08 -16.01 11.65
CA SER A 202 -21.18 -14.87 11.41
C SER A 202 -19.84 -15.04 12.08
N GLN A 203 -18.91 -14.16 11.72
CA GLN A 203 -17.57 -14.13 12.27
C GLN A 203 -17.31 -12.77 12.90
N TYR A 204 -16.84 -12.81 14.13
CA TYR A 204 -16.31 -11.65 14.82
C TYR A 204 -14.78 -11.69 14.70
N MET A 205 -14.22 -10.59 14.24
CA MET A 205 -12.83 -10.50 13.83
C MET A 205 -12.09 -9.44 14.65
N TYR A 206 -10.99 -9.85 15.28
CA TYR A 206 -10.06 -8.99 15.99
C TYR A 206 -8.72 -8.94 15.27
N THR A 207 -8.39 -7.78 14.71
CA THR A 207 -7.13 -7.52 14.03
C THR A 207 -6.24 -6.66 14.92
N ARG A 208 -5.14 -7.25 15.39
CA ARG A 208 -4.10 -6.57 16.15
C ARG A 208 -3.04 -6.06 15.20
N LEU A 209 -2.75 -4.76 15.23
CA LEU A 209 -1.77 -4.11 14.37
C LEU A 209 -0.46 -3.84 15.10
N ARG A 210 0.64 -4.03 14.38
CA ARG A 210 2.01 -3.71 14.76
C ARG A 210 2.66 -2.91 13.62
N PRO A 211 2.67 -1.57 13.70
CA PRO A 211 3.21 -0.71 12.66
C PRO A 211 4.74 -0.78 12.65
N LYS A 212 5.31 -0.79 11.45
CA LYS A 212 6.76 -0.69 11.22
C LYS A 212 7.02 0.33 10.14
N GLU A 213 7.81 1.34 10.46
CA GLU A 213 8.23 2.37 9.52
C GLU A 213 9.57 1.98 8.93
N PHE A 214 9.67 1.93 7.61
CA PHE A 214 10.91 1.65 6.89
C PHE A 214 11.40 2.94 6.23
N ILE A 215 12.63 3.34 6.54
CA ILE A 215 13.31 4.48 5.94
C ILE A 215 14.53 3.92 5.22
N ARG A 216 14.48 3.94 3.89
CA ARG A 216 15.53 3.44 3.00
C ARG A 216 16.38 4.59 2.48
N VAL A 217 17.62 4.28 2.13
CA VAL A 217 18.48 5.23 1.43
C VAL A 217 18.32 5.02 -0.06
N ASN A 218 18.36 6.11 -0.83
CA ASN A 218 18.32 6.01 -2.28
C ASN A 218 19.64 5.43 -2.80
N HIS A 219 19.57 4.26 -3.44
CA HIS A 219 20.72 3.58 -4.03
C HIS A 219 20.67 3.63 -5.56
N GLN A 220 21.83 3.61 -6.20
CA GLN A 220 21.91 3.50 -7.67
C GLN A 220 21.32 2.17 -8.19
N TYR A 221 21.52 1.07 -7.46
CA TYR A 221 21.05 -0.27 -7.86
C TYR A 221 19.66 -0.62 -7.32
N GLN A 222 19.20 0.10 -6.29
CA GLN A 222 17.86 -0.03 -5.70
C GLN A 222 17.33 1.38 -5.41
N PRO A 223 16.90 2.10 -6.46
CA PRO A 223 16.44 3.46 -6.29
C PRO A 223 15.21 3.50 -5.41
N CYS A 224 15.06 4.58 -4.66
CA CYS A 224 13.81 4.92 -4.00
C CYS A 224 13.52 6.40 -4.24
N GLN A 225 12.23 6.74 -4.27
CA GLN A 225 11.78 8.12 -4.45
C GLN A 225 11.36 8.71 -3.11
N SER A 226 11.79 9.94 -2.79
CA SER A 226 11.32 10.64 -1.60
C SER A 226 9.81 10.88 -1.66
N ASN A 227 9.12 10.73 -0.52
CA ASN A 227 7.68 10.89 -0.46
C ASN A 227 7.30 12.29 -0.95
N SER A 228 6.48 12.32 -2.01
CA SER A 228 5.78 13.52 -2.47
C SER A 228 4.29 13.20 -2.38
N ASP A 229 3.45 14.21 -2.10
CA ASP A 229 2.01 14.03 -1.95
C ASP A 229 1.33 13.41 -3.19
N ALA A 230 2.01 13.40 -4.34
CA ALA A 230 1.50 12.88 -5.61
C ALA A 230 1.96 11.44 -5.97
N TRP A 231 2.99 10.88 -5.30
CA TRP A 231 3.59 9.60 -5.71
C TRP A 231 3.42 8.51 -4.64
N SER A 232 2.79 7.41 -5.03
CA SER A 232 2.86 6.14 -4.31
C SER A 232 3.15 5.01 -5.29
N GLN A 233 3.85 3.97 -4.82
CA GLN A 233 4.15 2.79 -5.63
C GLN A 233 2.86 2.15 -6.19
N SER A 234 1.79 2.07 -5.39
CA SER A 234 0.50 1.57 -5.89
C SER A 234 -0.11 2.46 -6.96
N SER A 235 -0.01 3.78 -6.84
CA SER A 235 -0.51 4.68 -7.89
C SER A 235 0.21 4.46 -9.22
N CYS A 236 1.52 4.19 -9.17
CA CYS A 236 2.27 3.77 -10.34
C CYS A 236 1.81 2.41 -10.89
N GLU A 237 1.70 1.39 -10.03
CA GLU A 237 1.29 0.03 -10.44
C GLU A 237 -0.12 0.04 -11.04
N MET A 238 -1.04 0.79 -10.42
CA MET A 238 -2.40 1.01 -10.92
C MET A 238 -2.36 1.61 -12.32
N LYS A 239 -1.66 2.72 -12.50
CA LYS A 239 -1.53 3.38 -13.81
C LYS A 239 -0.93 2.45 -14.87
N CYS A 240 0.06 1.66 -14.50
CA CYS A 240 0.67 0.66 -15.38
C CYS A 240 -0.34 -0.40 -15.84
N VAL A 241 -1.13 -0.94 -14.90
CA VAL A 241 -2.21 -1.90 -15.22
C VAL A 241 -3.28 -1.25 -16.10
N GLU A 242 -3.72 -0.02 -15.79
CA GLU A 242 -4.71 0.69 -16.62
C GLU A 242 -4.20 0.89 -18.05
N GLN A 243 -2.95 1.34 -18.22
CA GLN A 243 -2.36 1.55 -19.53
C GLN A 243 -2.25 0.24 -20.34
N ALA A 244 -1.86 -0.86 -19.69
CA ALA A 244 -1.81 -2.16 -20.32
C ALA A 244 -3.21 -2.62 -20.78
N VAL A 245 -4.23 -2.47 -19.94
CA VAL A 245 -5.61 -2.82 -20.28
C VAL A 245 -6.14 -1.96 -21.42
N ILE A 246 -5.94 -0.65 -21.36
CA ILE A 246 -6.40 0.31 -22.37
C ILE A 246 -5.71 0.09 -23.71
N SER A 247 -4.43 -0.30 -23.72
CA SER A 247 -3.71 -0.60 -24.97
C SER A 247 -4.33 -1.74 -25.79
N VAL A 248 -5.04 -2.66 -25.12
CA VAL A 248 -5.69 -3.82 -25.74
C VAL A 248 -7.17 -3.54 -26.02
N THR A 249 -7.87 -2.93 -25.07
CA THR A 249 -9.34 -2.79 -25.11
C THR A 249 -9.81 -1.44 -25.64
N SER A 250 -8.93 -0.44 -25.70
CA SER A 250 -9.23 0.95 -26.12
C SER A 250 -10.35 1.63 -25.32
N CYS A 251 -10.73 1.09 -24.16
CA CYS A 251 -11.74 1.65 -23.28
C CYS A 251 -11.34 1.48 -21.81
N ARG A 252 -11.99 2.23 -20.92
CA ARG A 252 -11.74 2.16 -19.48
C ARG A 252 -12.99 1.81 -18.69
N LEU A 253 -12.80 1.26 -17.49
CA LEU A 253 -13.85 0.97 -16.52
C LEU A 253 -13.97 2.10 -15.48
N PRO A 254 -15.08 2.20 -14.74
CA PRO A 254 -15.32 3.32 -13.81
C PRO A 254 -14.26 3.52 -12.72
N TYR A 255 -13.62 2.44 -12.25
CA TYR A 255 -12.56 2.48 -11.24
C TYR A 255 -11.16 2.82 -11.80
N MET A 256 -11.00 2.91 -13.13
CA MET A 256 -9.73 3.23 -13.78
C MET A 256 -9.53 4.75 -13.84
N VAL A 257 -9.24 5.35 -12.69
CA VAL A 257 -9.15 6.80 -12.51
C VAL A 257 -7.77 7.36 -12.82
N ALA A 258 -6.72 6.53 -12.89
CA ALA A 258 -5.36 6.99 -13.20
C ALA A 258 -5.13 7.22 -14.71
N SER A 259 -6.03 6.71 -15.54
CA SER A 259 -6.04 6.84 -16.99
C SER A 259 -6.44 8.23 -17.44
N SER A 260 -6.01 8.61 -18.64
CA SER A 260 -6.38 9.90 -19.21
C SER A 260 -7.90 9.97 -19.38
N LYS A 261 -8.51 11.08 -18.94
CA LYS A 261 -9.93 11.39 -19.17
C LYS A 261 -10.32 11.34 -20.66
N LEU A 262 -9.34 11.38 -21.56
CA LEU A 262 -9.54 11.23 -23.01
C LEU A 262 -9.97 9.82 -23.43
N VAL A 263 -9.72 8.79 -22.61
CA VAL A 263 -10.12 7.42 -22.93
C VAL A 263 -11.61 7.24 -22.61
N PRO A 264 -12.44 6.82 -23.57
CA PRO A 264 -13.87 6.63 -23.34
C PRO A 264 -14.13 5.41 -22.44
N TYR A 265 -15.27 5.44 -21.75
CA TYR A 265 -15.74 4.27 -21.03
C TYR A 265 -16.15 3.15 -21.98
N CYS A 266 -16.02 1.90 -21.54
CA CYS A 266 -16.50 0.74 -22.30
C CYS A 266 -18.03 0.80 -22.45
N ASN A 267 -18.53 0.63 -23.68
CA ASN A 267 -19.94 0.94 -24.04
C ASN A 267 -20.78 -0.28 -24.47
N ARG A 268 -20.32 -1.51 -24.19
CA ARG A 268 -21.05 -2.76 -24.48
C ARG A 268 -20.66 -3.86 -23.51
N SER A 269 -21.57 -4.79 -23.25
CA SER A 269 -21.38 -6.00 -22.45
C SER A 269 -20.11 -6.77 -22.82
N PHE A 270 -19.87 -6.98 -24.12
CA PHE A 270 -18.67 -7.65 -24.62
C PHE A 270 -17.39 -6.91 -24.21
N SER A 271 -17.33 -5.60 -24.45
CA SER A 271 -16.16 -4.78 -24.10
C SER A 271 -15.94 -4.70 -22.59
N VAL A 272 -17.01 -4.60 -21.80
CA VAL A 272 -16.92 -4.59 -20.33
C VAL A 272 -16.41 -5.93 -19.82
N ARG A 273 -16.98 -7.05 -20.28
CA ARG A 273 -16.57 -8.41 -19.91
C ARG A 273 -15.11 -8.68 -20.28
N GLN A 274 -14.71 -8.30 -21.49
CA GLN A 274 -13.33 -8.47 -21.96
C GLN A 274 -12.35 -7.64 -21.12
N THR A 275 -12.69 -6.38 -20.85
CA THR A 275 -11.85 -5.48 -20.05
C THR A 275 -11.73 -5.95 -18.61
N GLU A 276 -12.82 -6.40 -17.99
CA GLU A 276 -12.82 -6.95 -16.64
C GLU A 276 -12.01 -8.24 -16.54
N ALA A 277 -12.17 -9.15 -17.50
CA ALA A 277 -11.38 -10.38 -17.56
C ALA A 277 -9.88 -10.07 -17.67
N LEU A 278 -9.50 -9.09 -18.49
CA LEU A 278 -8.11 -8.66 -18.65
C LEU A 278 -7.54 -8.02 -17.38
N VAL A 279 -8.34 -7.22 -16.66
CA VAL A 279 -7.95 -6.67 -15.35
C VAL A 279 -7.68 -7.78 -14.35
N VAL A 280 -8.57 -8.76 -14.24
CA VAL A 280 -8.39 -9.90 -13.35
C VAL A 280 -7.10 -10.65 -13.72
N GLN A 281 -6.93 -10.98 -15.00
CA GLN A 281 -5.75 -11.68 -15.49
C GLN A 281 -4.43 -10.96 -15.18
N LEU A 282 -4.37 -9.64 -15.34
CA LEU A 282 -3.16 -8.84 -15.09
C LEU A 282 -2.89 -8.63 -13.59
N THR A 283 -3.94 -8.64 -12.75
CA THR A 283 -3.81 -8.39 -11.31
C THR A 283 -3.60 -9.65 -10.47
N SER A 284 -4.03 -10.82 -10.95
CA SER A 284 -3.87 -12.11 -10.25
C SER A 284 -2.85 -13.04 -10.93
N GLU A 285 -3.11 -13.47 -12.16
CA GLU A 285 -2.43 -14.60 -12.82
C GLU A 285 -1.10 -14.20 -13.47
N ASN A 286 -1.06 -13.02 -14.09
CA ASN A 286 0.07 -12.57 -14.92
C ASN A 286 0.79 -11.35 -14.34
N ARG A 287 0.64 -11.07 -13.05
CA ARG A 287 1.29 -9.90 -12.42
C ARG A 287 2.80 -9.87 -12.67
N ASN A 288 3.45 -11.03 -12.60
CA ASN A 288 4.90 -11.16 -12.83
C ASN A 288 5.32 -10.92 -14.29
N LYS A 289 4.38 -11.02 -15.24
CA LYS A 289 4.64 -10.76 -16.67
C LYS A 289 4.51 -9.28 -17.01
N LEU A 290 3.75 -8.51 -16.22
CA LEU A 290 3.61 -7.07 -16.41
C LEU A 290 4.79 -6.35 -15.77
N GLN A 291 5.74 -5.91 -16.60
CA GLN A 291 6.92 -5.17 -16.15
C GLN A 291 6.56 -3.70 -15.87
N CYS A 292 6.06 -3.42 -14.67
CA CYS A 292 5.87 -2.06 -14.20
C CYS A 292 7.16 -1.54 -13.54
N ASN A 293 7.80 -0.54 -14.13
CA ASN A 293 9.00 0.12 -13.58
C ASN A 293 8.63 1.11 -12.46
N CYS A 294 7.96 0.60 -11.42
CA CYS A 294 7.52 1.38 -10.28
C CYS A 294 8.57 1.34 -9.17
N VAL A 295 9.14 2.52 -8.88
CA VAL A 295 10.13 2.68 -7.82
C VAL A 295 9.44 2.80 -6.47
N GLU A 296 9.95 2.11 -5.45
CA GLU A 296 9.42 2.21 -4.08
C GLU A 296 9.66 3.62 -3.50
N THR A 297 8.82 4.02 -2.54
CA THR A 297 9.09 5.21 -1.74
C THR A 297 10.22 4.93 -0.74
N CYS A 298 11.06 5.95 -0.48
CA CYS A 298 12.12 5.83 0.51
C CYS A 298 11.57 5.69 1.93
N THR A 299 10.37 6.22 2.20
CA THR A 299 9.68 6.04 3.48
C THR A 299 8.37 5.30 3.25
N LYS A 300 8.15 4.20 3.98
CA LYS A 300 6.90 3.45 3.94
C LYS A 300 6.53 2.90 5.31
N ILE A 301 5.24 2.87 5.61
CA ILE A 301 4.71 2.27 6.83
C ILE A 301 4.05 0.94 6.47
N VAL A 302 4.52 -0.14 7.07
CA VAL A 302 3.98 -1.49 6.91
C VAL A 302 3.26 -1.89 8.19
N TYR A 303 2.00 -2.27 8.05
CA TYR A 303 1.18 -2.76 9.18
C TYR A 303 1.23 -4.28 9.21
N THR A 304 2.03 -4.84 10.10
CA THR A 304 1.98 -6.28 10.38
C THR A 304 0.80 -6.58 11.31
N TYR A 305 0.17 -7.73 11.15
CA TYR A 305 -1.05 -8.04 11.88
C TYR A 305 -1.11 -9.47 12.40
N GLU A 306 -1.94 -9.62 13.42
CA GLU A 306 -2.41 -10.91 13.89
C GLU A 306 -3.93 -10.84 13.99
N SER A 307 -4.59 -11.83 13.39
CA SER A 307 -6.03 -11.87 13.30
C SER A 307 -6.56 -13.06 14.08
N GLU A 308 -7.41 -12.79 15.05
CA GLU A 308 -8.24 -13.80 15.68
C GLU A 308 -9.67 -13.66 15.21
N SER A 309 -10.31 -14.80 14.99
CA SER A 309 -11.68 -14.85 14.56
C SER A 309 -12.45 -15.88 15.34
N TYR A 310 -13.67 -15.56 15.72
CA TYR A 310 -14.55 -16.49 16.41
C TYR A 310 -15.94 -16.40 15.81
N ASN A 311 -16.58 -17.56 15.72
CA ASN A 311 -17.88 -17.68 15.09
C ASN A 311 -18.98 -17.28 16.10
N SER A 312 -20.01 -16.63 15.60
CA SER A 312 -21.15 -16.18 16.39
C SER A 312 -22.46 -16.58 15.70
N ASP A 313 -23.49 -16.81 16.50
CA ASP A 313 -24.85 -17.08 16.02
C ASP A 313 -25.64 -15.77 15.95
N VAL A 314 -25.15 -14.85 15.12
CA VAL A 314 -25.84 -13.60 14.81
C VAL A 314 -25.76 -13.34 13.31
N ASP A 315 -26.67 -12.52 12.78
CA ASP A 315 -26.77 -12.26 11.34
C ASP A 315 -25.87 -11.10 10.86
N TYR A 316 -24.84 -10.72 11.62
CA TYR A 316 -23.96 -9.60 11.27
C TYR A 316 -22.50 -9.90 11.61
N ASN A 317 -21.58 -9.34 10.82
CA ASN A 317 -20.16 -9.46 11.08
C ASN A 317 -19.69 -8.31 12.01
N ARG A 318 -18.65 -8.58 12.80
CA ARG A 318 -17.98 -7.55 13.59
C ARG A 318 -16.51 -7.53 13.23
N ILE A 319 -15.98 -6.34 12.97
CA ILE A 319 -14.57 -6.15 12.72
C ILE A 319 -14.04 -5.15 13.71
N LYS A 320 -12.88 -5.47 14.25
CA LYS A 320 -12.21 -4.61 15.20
C LYS A 320 -10.72 -4.57 14.92
N ILE A 321 -10.22 -3.36 14.70
CA ILE A 321 -8.85 -3.10 14.27
C ILE A 321 -8.21 -2.18 15.29
N PHE A 322 -7.13 -2.61 15.93
CA PHE A 322 -6.47 -1.83 16.99
C PHE A 322 -4.98 -2.13 17.06
N TYR A 323 -4.20 -1.20 17.60
CA TYR A 323 -2.79 -1.43 17.87
C TYR A 323 -2.61 -2.32 19.09
N GLU A 324 -1.78 -3.35 18.98
CA GLU A 324 -1.49 -4.25 20.10
C GLU A 324 -0.73 -3.51 21.21
N THR A 325 0.33 -2.80 20.82
CA THR A 325 1.21 -2.06 21.72
C THR A 325 1.36 -0.62 21.23
N ALA A 326 1.79 0.26 22.12
CA ALA A 326 2.10 1.66 21.79
C ALA A 326 3.53 1.83 21.24
N LEU A 327 4.19 0.72 20.88
CA LEU A 327 5.53 0.72 20.32
C LEU A 327 5.48 1.07 18.84
N TRP A 328 6.34 2.00 18.44
CA TRP A 328 6.59 2.38 17.06
C TRP A 328 8.00 1.96 16.69
N VAL A 329 8.10 1.01 15.77
CA VAL A 329 9.39 0.47 15.30
C VAL A 329 9.78 1.18 14.02
N THR A 330 10.92 1.86 14.03
CA THR A 330 11.51 2.51 12.86
C THR A 330 12.76 1.74 12.44
N VAL A 331 12.74 1.21 11.22
CA VAL A 331 13.82 0.50 10.56
C VAL A 331 14.50 1.46 9.59
N ARG A 332 15.66 2.01 9.98
CA ARG A 332 16.38 2.99 9.18
C ARG A 332 17.60 2.33 8.53
N GLU A 333 17.65 2.36 7.21
CA GLU A 333 18.86 2.08 6.46
C GLU A 333 19.77 3.30 6.51
N MET A 334 21.05 3.07 6.75
CA MET A 334 22.07 4.12 6.78
C MET A 334 23.35 3.64 6.13
N PHE A 335 24.12 4.53 5.53
CA PHE A 335 25.46 4.21 5.06
C PHE A 335 26.32 3.75 6.25
N SER A 336 26.84 2.52 6.16
CA SER A 336 27.78 1.97 7.14
C SER A 336 29.16 2.61 7.02
N TYR A 337 29.48 3.13 5.83
CA TYR A 337 30.71 3.81 5.52
C TYR A 337 30.41 5.19 4.92
N SER A 338 30.47 6.23 5.75
CA SER A 338 30.23 7.61 5.34
C SER A 338 31.51 8.29 4.86
N TRP A 339 31.38 9.45 4.21
CA TRP A 339 32.53 10.25 3.78
C TRP A 339 33.41 10.66 4.97
N ILE A 340 32.80 10.91 6.14
CA ILE A 340 33.51 11.24 7.38
C ILE A 340 34.40 10.06 7.77
N LYS A 341 33.87 8.84 7.70
CA LYS A 341 34.63 7.62 8.02
C LYS A 341 35.75 7.36 7.02
N LEU A 342 35.50 7.62 5.74
CA LEU A 342 36.55 7.57 4.70
C LEU A 342 37.70 8.53 5.03
N MET A 343 37.40 9.78 5.40
CA MET A 343 38.41 10.78 5.73
C MET A 343 39.20 10.39 6.99
N CYS A 344 38.53 9.90 8.02
CA CYS A 344 39.17 9.43 9.25
C CYS A 344 40.11 8.24 9.00
N ASP A 345 39.65 7.21 8.27
CA ASP A 345 40.46 6.02 7.98
C ASP A 345 41.63 6.35 7.04
N THR A 346 41.40 7.21 6.04
CA THR A 346 42.44 7.70 5.13
C THR A 346 43.50 8.46 5.92
N GLY A 347 43.09 9.41 6.76
CA GLY A 347 43.99 10.18 7.62
C GLY A 347 44.78 9.29 8.58
N ASN A 348 44.17 8.24 9.14
CA ASN A 348 44.85 7.28 9.99
C ASN A 348 45.97 6.52 9.23
N ILE A 349 45.70 6.07 8.01
CA ILE A 349 46.71 5.40 7.16
C ILE A 349 47.88 6.34 6.84
N PHE A 350 47.61 7.59 6.46
CA PHE A 350 48.65 8.59 6.17
C PHE A 350 49.48 8.92 7.40
N CYS A 351 48.84 9.10 8.56
CA CYS A 351 49.52 9.40 9.81
C CYS A 351 50.38 8.22 10.29
N LEU A 352 49.87 6.99 10.22
CA LEU A 352 50.56 5.82 10.77
C LEU A 352 51.71 5.33 9.88
N LEU A 353 51.54 5.36 8.55
CA LEU A 353 52.56 4.83 7.61
C LEU A 353 53.56 5.87 7.13
N LEU A 354 53.17 7.14 7.05
CA LEU A 354 54.01 8.22 6.49
C LEU A 354 54.30 9.32 7.51
N GLY A 355 53.60 9.38 8.66
CA GLY A 355 53.73 10.49 9.61
C GLY A 355 53.18 11.81 9.06
N VAL A 356 52.42 11.76 7.96
CA VAL A 356 51.94 12.96 7.25
C VAL A 356 50.57 13.33 7.77
N SER A 357 50.44 14.60 8.15
CA SER A 357 49.16 15.20 8.54
C SER A 357 48.66 16.17 7.46
N VAL A 358 47.45 16.71 7.64
CA VAL A 358 46.92 17.77 6.77
C VAL A 358 47.85 18.99 6.77
N LEU A 359 48.49 19.33 7.89
CA LEU A 359 49.45 20.43 7.98
C LEU A 359 50.71 20.15 7.14
N SER A 360 51.23 18.92 7.21
CA SER A 360 52.37 18.49 6.40
C SER A 360 52.07 18.57 4.90
N PHE A 361 50.80 18.38 4.50
CA PHE A 361 50.37 18.55 3.12
C PHE A 361 50.41 20.02 2.69
N PHE A 362 49.95 20.95 3.54
CA PHE A 362 50.07 22.38 3.28
C PHE A 362 51.52 22.85 3.24
N GLU A 363 52.37 22.37 4.15
CA GLU A 363 53.82 22.68 4.14
C GLU A 363 54.49 22.20 2.85
N MET A 364 54.19 20.99 2.38
CA MET A 364 54.65 20.53 1.08
C MET A 364 54.16 21.43 -0.05
N PHE A 365 52.87 21.81 -0.05
CA PHE A 365 52.31 22.67 -1.08
C PHE A 365 53.00 24.03 -1.14
N VAL A 366 53.26 24.66 0.01
CA VAL A 366 54.03 25.92 0.09
C VAL A 366 55.45 25.73 -0.42
N PHE A 367 56.15 24.68 0.02
CA PHE A 367 57.51 24.40 -0.43
C PHE A 367 57.61 24.21 -1.96
N PHE A 368 56.67 23.46 -2.55
CA PHE A 368 56.61 23.28 -4.00
C PHE A 368 56.25 24.58 -4.73
N TYR A 369 55.32 25.37 -4.19
CA TYR A 369 54.95 26.66 -4.74
C TYR A 369 56.15 27.63 -4.76
N ASP A 370 56.89 27.73 -3.65
CA ASP A 370 58.08 28.57 -3.55
C ASP A 370 59.17 28.11 -4.52
N LYS A 371 59.43 26.79 -4.61
CA LYS A 371 60.38 26.26 -5.59
C LYS A 371 59.97 26.52 -7.03
N MET A 372 58.68 26.43 -7.36
CA MET A 372 58.20 26.69 -8.71
C MET A 372 58.32 28.18 -9.05
N THR A 373 58.05 29.06 -8.08
CA THR A 373 58.19 30.51 -8.22
C THR A 373 59.66 30.90 -8.41
N ILE A 374 60.58 30.30 -7.66
CA ILE A 374 62.03 30.50 -7.83
C ILE A 374 62.51 29.95 -9.18
N SER A 375 62.03 28.79 -9.62
CA SER A 375 62.37 28.22 -10.93
C SER A 375 61.84 29.08 -12.10
N LEU A 376 60.70 29.75 -11.94
CA LEU A 376 60.17 30.69 -12.92
C LEU A 376 60.95 32.01 -12.94
N CYS A 377 61.41 32.51 -11.80
CA CYS A 377 62.32 33.66 -11.74
C CYS A 377 63.69 33.36 -12.37
N SER A 378 64.19 32.14 -12.24
CA SER A 378 65.43 31.65 -12.88
C SER A 378 65.35 31.49 -14.40
N ILE A 379 64.15 31.49 -14.98
CA ILE A 379 63.92 31.39 -16.45
C ILE A 379 63.71 32.78 -17.08
N TYR A 380 63.41 33.81 -16.27
CA TYR A 380 63.18 35.19 -16.72
C TYR A 380 64.38 36.14 -16.53
N GLN A 381 65.56 35.58 -16.24
CA GLN A 381 66.85 36.27 -16.11
C GLN A 381 67.84 35.63 -17.06
#